data_AF-A0A951Q467-F1
#
_entry.id   AF-A0A951Q467-F1
#
_cell.length_a   1.000
_cell.length_b   1.000
_cell.length_c   1.000
_cell.angle_alpha   90.00
_cell.angle_beta   90.00
_cell.angle_gamma   90.00
#
_symmetry.space_group_name_H-M   'P 1'
#
loop_
_entity.id
_entity.type
_entity.pdbx_description
1 polymer ?
#
loop_
_entity_poly.entity_id
_entity_poly.type
_entity_poly.pdbx_seq_one_letter_code
_entity_poly.pdbx_strand_id
1 'polypeptide(L)'
;MPQITPAQQPPVRCTLPHLKRIAAVCDEQALAQDELNQYVVEQAQAVAPEELQIVDISFFDKEYYASDKLIATVTHDDDDFVTQRWVVVINNAEVFRAATPMICHRFICIHYKDGTLPVQEEAGGQGFACAGEENSCSVASATTGNEIMSQIFDACEQHGLELLDDGIYQNDVKLGEVGCTNGGWWVIRASSEHQQKVACESASESVRRCEAACRETSLLVNPVCCDELLDRAFDELTADEWWRLLESEAHNSELIAA
;
A
#
# COMPACT_ATOMS: atom_id res chain seq x y z
N MET A 1 103.22 -13.51 14.38
CA MET A 1 101.86 -13.07 14.00
C MET A 1 101.33 -14.06 12.96
N PRO A 2 100.59 -15.12 13.36
CA PRO A 2 99.98 -16.04 12.41
C PRO A 2 98.61 -15.51 11.97
N GLN A 3 98.40 -15.47 10.67
CA GLN A 3 97.12 -15.15 10.03
C GLN A 3 96.14 -16.31 10.24
N ILE A 4 94.97 -16.04 10.82
CA ILE A 4 93.90 -17.02 11.04
C ILE A 4 92.98 -16.99 9.80
N THR A 5 92.93 -18.09 9.08
CA THR A 5 91.97 -18.34 7.98
C THR A 5 90.56 -18.54 8.54
N PRO A 6 89.50 -17.93 7.99
CA PRO A 6 88.15 -18.16 8.48
C PRO A 6 87.63 -19.53 8.02
N ALA A 7 87.13 -20.32 8.97
CA ALA A 7 86.50 -21.61 8.72
C ALA A 7 85.18 -21.43 7.97
N GLN A 8 85.03 -22.16 6.87
CA GLN A 8 83.84 -22.22 6.03
C GLN A 8 82.78 -23.06 6.75
N GLN A 9 81.68 -22.44 7.22
CA GLN A 9 80.52 -23.17 7.74
C GLN A 9 79.79 -23.90 6.60
N PRO A 10 79.40 -25.18 6.79
CA PRO A 10 78.61 -25.89 5.79
C PRO A 10 77.16 -25.36 5.76
N PRO A 11 76.48 -25.41 4.60
CA PRO A 11 75.10 -24.97 4.50
C PRO A 11 74.20 -25.93 5.29
N VAL A 12 73.49 -25.39 6.28
CA VAL A 12 72.46 -26.13 7.03
C VAL A 12 71.27 -26.36 6.08
N ARG A 13 71.28 -27.48 5.35
CA ARG A 13 70.09 -27.98 4.66
C ARG A 13 69.15 -28.59 5.70
N CYS A 14 68.30 -27.75 6.29
CA CYS A 14 67.15 -28.20 7.04
C CYS A 14 66.07 -28.72 6.07
N THR A 15 66.09 -30.01 5.74
CA THR A 15 64.94 -30.68 5.14
C THR A 15 63.97 -31.06 6.25
N LEU A 16 63.09 -30.14 6.64
CA LEU A 16 62.02 -30.38 7.62
C LEU A 16 60.78 -30.96 6.91
N PRO A 17 60.48 -32.27 7.06
CA PRO A 17 59.32 -32.91 6.44
C PRO A 17 57.97 -32.40 6.97
N HIS A 18 57.97 -31.68 8.10
CA HIS A 18 56.77 -31.09 8.70
C HIS A 18 56.17 -29.93 7.87
N LEU A 19 57.00 -29.14 7.17
CA LEU A 19 56.52 -28.01 6.37
C LEU A 19 55.71 -28.47 5.14
N LYS A 20 56.10 -29.58 4.49
CA LYS A 20 55.36 -30.16 3.37
C LYS A 20 53.97 -30.67 3.77
N ARG A 21 53.83 -31.16 5.01
CA ARG A 21 52.56 -31.69 5.51
C ARG A 21 51.57 -30.57 5.86
N ILE A 22 52.05 -29.41 6.28
CA ILE A 22 51.20 -28.24 6.59
C ILE A 22 50.64 -27.61 5.31
N ALA A 23 51.46 -27.45 4.26
CA ALA A 23 51.01 -26.88 2.99
C ALA A 23 49.90 -27.72 2.32
N ALA A 24 50.06 -29.05 2.28
CA ALA A 24 49.05 -29.95 1.70
C ALA A 24 47.72 -29.95 2.49
N VAL A 25 47.77 -29.83 3.82
CA VAL A 25 46.57 -29.74 4.66
C VAL A 25 45.82 -28.41 4.45
N CYS A 26 46.55 -27.32 4.21
CA CYS A 26 45.93 -26.02 3.88
C CYS A 26 45.23 -26.03 2.52
N ASP A 27 45.77 -26.73 1.52
CA ASP A 27 45.16 -26.83 0.19
C ASP A 27 43.86 -27.65 0.21
N GLU A 28 43.81 -28.77 0.95
CA GLU A 28 42.60 -29.58 1.11
C GLU A 28 41.51 -28.84 1.91
N GLN A 29 41.89 -28.07 2.93
CA GLN A 29 40.95 -27.22 3.68
C GLN A 29 40.40 -26.07 2.83
N ALA A 30 41.22 -25.47 1.95
CA ALA A 30 40.77 -24.42 1.05
C ALA A 30 39.74 -24.96 0.04
N LEU A 31 40.01 -26.12 -0.55
CA LEU A 31 39.07 -26.80 -1.45
C LEU A 31 37.75 -27.16 -0.76
N ALA A 32 37.81 -27.71 0.46
CA ALA A 32 36.60 -28.04 1.23
C ALA A 32 35.81 -26.79 1.63
N GLN A 33 36.49 -25.66 1.89
CA GLN A 33 35.84 -24.39 2.20
C GLN A 33 35.17 -23.78 0.97
N ASP A 34 35.79 -23.88 -0.21
CA ASP A 34 35.22 -23.42 -1.46
C ASP A 34 34.00 -24.27 -1.86
N GLU A 35 34.06 -25.60 -1.67
CA GLU A 35 32.94 -26.51 -1.93
C GLU A 35 31.76 -26.24 -0.98
N LEU A 36 32.04 -25.99 0.31
CA LEU A 36 31.02 -25.57 1.28
C LEU A 36 30.42 -24.21 0.91
N ASN A 37 31.25 -23.24 0.53
CA ASN A 37 30.79 -21.92 0.11
C ASN A 37 29.91 -22.03 -1.13
N GLN A 38 30.29 -22.86 -2.10
CA GLN A 38 29.51 -23.11 -3.30
C GLN A 38 28.17 -23.76 -2.98
N TYR A 39 28.14 -24.77 -2.10
CA TYR A 39 26.91 -25.38 -1.62
C TYR A 39 26.00 -24.38 -0.87
N VAL A 40 26.58 -23.50 -0.05
CA VAL A 40 25.83 -22.44 0.64
C VAL A 40 25.26 -21.42 -0.36
N VAL A 41 26.00 -21.05 -1.40
CA VAL A 41 25.52 -20.15 -2.46
C VAL A 41 24.40 -20.80 -3.26
N GLU A 42 24.55 -22.07 -3.65
CA GLU A 42 23.53 -22.82 -4.38
C GLU A 42 22.25 -23.02 -3.54
N GLN A 43 22.38 -23.34 -2.25
CA GLN A 43 21.26 -23.42 -1.32
C GLN A 43 20.61 -22.05 -1.07
N ALA A 44 21.40 -20.98 -0.90
CA ALA A 44 20.87 -19.64 -0.70
C ALA A 44 20.12 -19.11 -1.92
N GLN A 45 20.54 -19.49 -3.13
CA GLN A 45 19.89 -19.10 -4.38
C GLN A 45 18.65 -19.95 -4.70
N ALA A 46 18.63 -21.22 -4.27
CA ALA A 46 17.44 -22.08 -4.32
C ALA A 46 16.35 -21.68 -3.30
N VAL A 47 16.73 -20.92 -2.27
CA VAL A 47 15.85 -20.41 -1.19
C VAL A 47 15.74 -18.88 -1.27
N ALA A 48 15.83 -18.28 -2.46
CA ALA A 48 15.40 -16.90 -2.62
C ALA A 48 13.86 -16.88 -2.55
N PRO A 49 13.24 -16.31 -1.49
CA PRO A 49 11.80 -16.19 -1.44
C PRO A 49 11.37 -15.31 -2.62
N GLU A 50 10.38 -15.78 -3.36
CA GLU A 50 9.71 -15.01 -4.39
C GLU A 50 9.36 -13.61 -3.86
N GLU A 51 9.73 -12.57 -4.62
CA GLU A 51 9.51 -11.19 -4.17
C GLU A 51 8.01 -10.89 -4.15
N LEU A 52 7.54 -10.35 -3.02
CA LEU A 52 6.15 -9.94 -2.89
C LEU A 52 5.91 -8.66 -3.68
N GLN A 53 4.98 -8.72 -4.61
CA GLN A 53 4.45 -7.55 -5.30
C GLN A 53 3.32 -6.94 -4.46
N ILE A 54 3.33 -5.61 -4.34
CA ILE A 54 2.31 -4.88 -3.58
C ILE A 54 1.55 -4.00 -4.57
N VAL A 55 0.22 -4.11 -4.53
CA VAL A 55 -0.69 -3.37 -5.41
C VAL A 55 -1.56 -2.46 -4.55
N ASP A 56 -1.37 -1.16 -4.72
CA ASP A 56 -2.24 -0.14 -4.13
C ASP A 56 -3.54 -0.04 -4.94
N ILE A 57 -4.67 -0.28 -4.27
CA ILE A 57 -5.99 -0.40 -4.90
C ILE A 57 -6.85 0.80 -4.62
N SER A 58 -6.71 1.32 -3.41
CA SER A 58 -7.27 2.58 -2.97
C SER A 58 -6.26 3.25 -2.04
N PHE A 59 -6.68 4.37 -1.45
CA PHE A 59 -5.94 5.09 -0.43
C PHE A 59 -5.54 4.21 0.76
N PHE A 60 -6.43 3.29 1.14
CA PHE A 60 -6.23 2.41 2.28
C PHE A 60 -5.97 0.96 1.87
N ASP A 61 -6.66 0.47 0.84
CA ASP A 61 -6.63 -0.94 0.49
C ASP A 61 -5.38 -1.31 -0.32
N LYS A 62 -4.71 -2.39 0.07
CA LYS A 62 -3.51 -2.92 -0.60
C LYS A 62 -3.63 -4.41 -0.79
N GLU A 63 -3.25 -4.92 -1.95
CA GLU A 63 -3.11 -6.36 -2.20
C GLU A 63 -1.64 -6.77 -2.28
N TYR A 64 -1.37 -8.00 -1.84
CA TYR A 64 -0.05 -8.61 -1.83
C TYR A 64 -0.08 -9.84 -2.73
N TYR A 65 0.84 -9.90 -3.68
CA TYR A 65 0.95 -10.96 -4.66
C TYR A 65 2.31 -11.65 -4.57
N ALA A 66 2.31 -12.97 -4.75
CA ALA A 66 3.50 -13.77 -4.97
C ALA A 66 3.45 -14.30 -6.41
N SER A 67 4.38 -13.84 -7.27
CA SER A 67 4.20 -13.79 -8.72
C SER A 67 2.85 -13.17 -9.08
N ASP A 68 1.89 -13.97 -9.51
CA ASP A 68 0.57 -13.53 -9.96
C ASP A 68 -0.57 -14.05 -9.06
N LYS A 69 -0.23 -14.61 -7.88
CA LYS A 69 -1.19 -15.17 -6.94
C LYS A 69 -1.38 -14.26 -5.72
N LEU A 70 -2.61 -13.81 -5.49
CA LEU A 70 -2.98 -12.93 -4.38
C LEU A 70 -2.77 -13.64 -3.02
N ILE A 71 -1.79 -13.29 -2.22
CA ILE A 71 -1.58 -13.95 -0.93
C ILE A 71 -2.36 -13.33 0.23
N ALA A 72 -2.64 -12.02 0.17
CA ALA A 72 -3.32 -11.29 1.23
C ALA A 72 -3.82 -9.93 0.74
N THR A 73 -4.87 -9.43 1.38
CA THR A 73 -5.36 -8.05 1.22
C THR A 73 -5.27 -7.34 2.57
N VAL A 74 -4.80 -6.11 2.58
CA VAL A 74 -4.90 -5.19 3.72
C VAL A 74 -6.02 -4.21 3.41
N THR A 75 -7.02 -4.13 4.28
CA THR A 75 -8.12 -3.18 4.17
C THR A 75 -8.22 -2.31 5.41
N HIS A 76 -8.90 -1.18 5.29
CA HIS A 76 -9.25 -0.32 6.41
C HIS A 76 -10.70 -0.55 6.85
N ASP A 77 -10.90 -0.56 8.16
CA ASP A 77 -12.18 -0.72 8.85
C ASP A 77 -12.61 0.64 9.38
N ASP A 78 -13.64 1.18 8.75
CA ASP A 78 -14.14 2.52 8.98
C ASP A 78 -15.22 2.61 10.07
N ASP A 79 -15.48 1.51 10.78
CA ASP A 79 -16.45 1.50 11.87
C ASP A 79 -16.04 2.45 13.02
N ASP A 80 -17.03 3.12 13.58
CA ASP A 80 -16.85 4.01 14.71
C ASP A 80 -16.29 3.27 15.93
N PHE A 81 -15.32 3.90 16.61
CA PHE A 81 -14.62 3.40 17.80
C PHE A 81 -13.67 2.21 17.61
N VAL A 82 -13.36 1.82 16.37
CA VAL A 82 -12.31 0.82 16.11
C VAL A 82 -10.92 1.43 16.30
N THR A 83 -10.16 0.91 17.28
CA THR A 83 -8.79 1.36 17.60
C THR A 83 -7.71 0.70 16.74
N GLN A 84 -8.03 -0.44 16.12
CA GLN A 84 -7.16 -1.18 15.23
C GLN A 84 -7.87 -1.36 13.88
N ARG A 85 -7.81 -0.31 13.05
CA ARG A 85 -8.60 -0.23 11.81
C ARG A 85 -8.02 -1.02 10.65
N TRP A 86 -6.77 -1.44 10.73
CA TRP A 86 -6.10 -2.09 9.61
C TRP A 86 -6.26 -3.60 9.73
N VAL A 87 -6.85 -4.23 8.72
CA VAL A 87 -7.21 -5.65 8.74
C VAL A 87 -6.50 -6.38 7.61
N VAL A 88 -5.86 -7.50 7.93
CA VAL A 88 -5.34 -8.45 6.96
C VAL A 88 -6.40 -9.50 6.69
N VAL A 89 -6.86 -9.56 5.45
CA VAL A 89 -7.87 -10.48 4.96
C VAL A 89 -7.21 -11.51 4.03
N ILE A 90 -7.47 -12.78 4.28
CA ILE A 90 -7.03 -13.91 3.43
C ILE A 90 -8.23 -14.83 3.27
N ASN A 91 -8.54 -15.23 2.03
CA ASN A 91 -9.75 -16.02 1.71
C ASN A 91 -11.05 -15.38 2.25
N ASN A 92 -11.17 -14.05 2.17
CA ASN A 92 -12.29 -13.28 2.72
C ASN A 92 -12.50 -13.43 4.24
N ALA A 93 -11.49 -13.93 4.96
CA ALA A 93 -11.50 -14.03 6.42
C ALA A 93 -10.44 -13.08 7.02
N GLU A 94 -10.82 -12.37 8.08
CA GLU A 94 -9.86 -11.62 8.90
C GLU A 94 -8.90 -12.58 9.59
N VAL A 95 -7.61 -12.40 9.34
CA VAL A 95 -6.52 -13.21 9.92
C VAL A 95 -5.73 -12.42 10.96
N PHE A 96 -5.63 -11.11 10.76
CA PHE A 96 -4.86 -10.23 11.64
C PHE A 96 -5.37 -8.80 11.58
N ARG A 97 -5.17 -8.06 12.67
CA ARG A 97 -5.62 -6.67 12.81
C ARG A 97 -4.59 -5.82 13.55
N ALA A 98 -4.43 -4.57 13.15
CA ALA A 98 -3.46 -3.65 13.75
C ALA A 98 -3.88 -2.16 13.68
N ALA A 99 -3.14 -1.33 14.41
CA ALA A 99 -3.35 0.12 14.46
C ALA A 99 -2.79 0.88 13.26
N THR A 100 -1.85 0.29 12.50
CA THR A 100 -1.22 0.93 11.33
C THR A 100 -1.00 -0.08 10.20
N PRO A 101 -1.02 0.36 8.93
CA PRO A 101 -0.85 -0.54 7.79
C PRO A 101 0.56 -1.15 7.76
N MET A 102 1.55 -0.45 8.31
CA MET A 102 2.93 -0.93 8.41
C MET A 102 3.08 -2.18 9.28
N ILE A 103 2.24 -2.32 10.31
CA ILE A 103 2.24 -3.52 11.15
C ILE A 103 1.64 -4.70 10.37
N CYS A 104 0.56 -4.48 9.62
CA CYS A 104 -0.03 -5.48 8.72
C CYS A 104 0.96 -5.92 7.64
N HIS A 105 1.64 -4.97 6.99
CA HIS A 105 2.71 -5.24 6.02
C HIS A 105 3.79 -6.14 6.63
N ARG A 106 4.30 -5.79 7.81
CA ARG A 106 5.32 -6.59 8.52
C ARG A 106 4.83 -7.99 8.86
N PHE A 107 3.58 -8.12 9.31
CA PHE A 107 2.95 -9.42 9.57
C PHE A 107 2.98 -10.28 8.30
N ILE A 108 2.49 -9.76 7.17
CA ILE A 108 2.45 -10.48 5.89
C ILE A 108 3.85 -10.92 5.46
N CYS A 109 4.84 -10.02 5.50
CA CYS A 109 6.21 -10.36 5.08
C CYS A 109 6.85 -11.46 5.93
N ILE A 110 6.64 -11.46 7.25
CA ILE A 110 7.17 -12.49 8.14
C ILE A 110 6.47 -13.82 7.87
N HIS A 111 5.14 -13.83 7.91
CA HIS A 111 4.37 -15.05 7.78
C HIS A 111 4.45 -15.67 6.38
N TYR A 112 4.68 -14.86 5.34
CA TYR A 112 4.97 -15.34 3.99
C TYR A 112 6.32 -16.05 3.93
N LYS A 113 7.39 -15.42 4.44
CA LYS A 113 8.74 -16.02 4.47
C LYS A 113 8.78 -17.31 5.29
N ASP A 114 8.02 -17.36 6.37
CA ASP A 114 7.93 -18.52 7.25
C ASP A 114 6.96 -19.60 6.72
N GLY A 115 6.22 -19.33 5.63
CA GLY A 115 5.23 -20.25 5.05
C GLY A 115 4.02 -20.53 5.94
N THR A 116 3.70 -19.60 6.85
CA THR A 116 2.64 -19.74 7.86
C THR A 116 1.36 -18.97 7.53
N LEU A 117 1.34 -18.23 6.41
CA LEU A 117 0.09 -17.64 5.92
C LEU A 117 -0.89 -18.75 5.53
N PRO A 118 -2.19 -18.59 5.82
CA PRO A 118 -3.23 -19.47 5.32
C PRO A 118 -3.10 -19.67 3.81
N VAL A 119 -3.23 -20.92 3.35
CA VAL A 119 -3.19 -21.24 1.92
C VAL A 119 -4.37 -20.57 1.26
N GLN A 120 -4.10 -19.75 0.24
CA GLN A 120 -5.14 -19.10 -0.50
C GLN A 120 -5.95 -20.14 -1.29
N GLU A 121 -7.26 -20.18 -1.05
CA GLU A 121 -8.21 -20.98 -1.81
C GLU A 121 -8.41 -20.31 -3.16
N GLU A 122 -8.31 -21.06 -4.26
CA GLU A 122 -8.61 -20.51 -5.57
C GLU A 122 -10.03 -19.96 -5.55
N ALA A 123 -10.17 -18.66 -5.78
CA ALA A 123 -11.45 -18.00 -5.87
C ALA A 123 -12.29 -18.73 -6.94
N GLY A 124 -13.20 -19.59 -6.50
CA GLY A 124 -14.23 -20.15 -7.35
C GLY A 124 -14.97 -18.98 -7.97
N GLY A 125 -14.74 -18.77 -9.27
CA GLY A 125 -15.16 -17.58 -9.99
C GLY A 125 -16.63 -17.28 -9.76
N GLN A 126 -16.90 -16.23 -8.99
CA GLN A 126 -18.16 -15.50 -9.06
C GLN A 126 -17.93 -14.36 -10.05
N GLY A 127 -17.86 -14.75 -11.32
CA GLY A 127 -17.90 -13.82 -12.42
C GLY A 127 -19.24 -13.09 -12.41
N PHE A 128 -19.19 -11.77 -12.34
CA PHE A 128 -20.31 -10.94 -12.74
C PHE A 128 -20.47 -11.12 -14.26
N ALA A 129 -21.40 -11.99 -14.66
CA ALA A 129 -21.66 -12.30 -16.05
C ALA A 129 -22.34 -11.11 -16.73
N CYS A 130 -21.55 -10.24 -17.37
CA CYS A 130 -22.06 -9.31 -18.37
C CYS A 130 -22.19 -10.06 -19.69
N ALA A 131 -23.41 -10.45 -20.05
CA ALA A 131 -23.75 -10.91 -21.38
C ALA A 131 -24.00 -9.69 -22.28
N GLY A 132 -23.25 -9.54 -23.37
CA GLY A 132 -23.64 -8.68 -24.50
C GLY A 132 -22.50 -7.87 -25.15
N GLU A 133 -22.04 -8.37 -26.30
CA GLU A 133 -21.64 -7.63 -27.51
C GLU A 133 -20.48 -6.62 -27.47
N GLU A 134 -19.29 -7.16 -27.80
CA GLU A 134 -18.34 -6.66 -28.80
C GLU A 134 -18.21 -5.14 -29.05
N ASN A 135 -17.42 -4.45 -28.21
CA ASN A 135 -16.37 -3.56 -28.72
C ASN A 135 -15.34 -3.20 -27.63
N SER A 136 -14.15 -3.80 -27.74
CA SER A 136 -12.85 -3.26 -27.31
C SER A 136 -12.78 -2.49 -25.97
N CYS A 137 -12.55 -3.20 -24.86
CA CYS A 137 -11.57 -2.73 -23.88
C CYS A 137 -10.72 -3.91 -23.41
N SER A 138 -9.45 -3.77 -23.68
CA SER A 138 -8.38 -4.75 -23.58
C SER A 138 -8.09 -5.15 -22.15
N VAL A 139 -8.05 -6.48 -21.94
CA VAL A 139 -7.10 -7.22 -21.09
C VAL A 139 -7.03 -6.75 -19.64
N ALA A 140 -7.57 -7.60 -18.76
CA ALA A 140 -7.15 -7.71 -17.37
C ALA A 140 -5.65 -8.06 -17.32
N SER A 141 -4.80 -7.08 -17.61
CA SER A 141 -3.40 -7.10 -17.26
C SER A 141 -3.36 -6.71 -15.80
N ALA A 142 -2.56 -7.44 -15.02
CA ALA A 142 -2.20 -7.07 -13.66
C ALA A 142 -1.66 -5.64 -13.67
N THR A 143 -2.55 -4.69 -13.43
CA THR A 143 -2.22 -3.27 -13.34
C THR A 143 -1.35 -3.16 -12.11
N THR A 144 -0.08 -2.80 -12.28
CA THR A 144 0.83 -2.62 -11.15
C THR A 144 0.21 -1.57 -10.20
N GLY A 145 0.33 -1.68 -8.87
CA GLY A 145 -0.36 -0.77 -7.93
C GLY A 145 -0.20 0.73 -8.25
N ASN A 146 0.97 1.12 -8.73
CA ASN A 146 1.23 2.50 -9.17
C ASN A 146 0.34 2.94 -10.34
N GLU A 147 -0.04 2.03 -11.24
CA GLU A 147 -0.86 2.32 -12.42
C GLU A 147 -2.33 2.57 -12.05
N ILE A 148 -2.87 1.94 -11.00
CA ILE A 148 -4.24 2.22 -10.52
C ILE A 148 -4.30 3.62 -9.93
N MET A 149 -3.38 3.94 -9.01
CA MET A 149 -3.31 5.26 -8.40
C MET A 149 -2.98 6.35 -9.43
N SER A 150 -2.10 6.07 -10.41
CA SER A 150 -1.82 6.99 -11.52
C SER A 150 -3.07 7.27 -12.35
N GLN A 151 -3.88 6.26 -12.66
CA GLN A 151 -5.14 6.47 -13.40
C GLN A 151 -6.14 7.33 -12.62
N ILE A 152 -6.21 7.17 -11.30
CA ILE A 152 -7.05 8.02 -10.44
C ILE A 152 -6.51 9.46 -10.46
N PHE A 153 -5.19 9.63 -10.33
CA PHE A 153 -4.54 10.93 -10.37
C PHE A 153 -4.77 11.67 -11.69
N ASP A 154 -4.53 11.02 -12.82
CA ASP A 154 -4.74 11.58 -14.16
C ASP A 154 -6.21 11.98 -14.40
N ALA A 155 -7.15 11.19 -13.86
CA ALA A 155 -8.57 11.52 -13.90
C ALA A 155 -8.91 12.71 -12.98
N CYS A 156 -8.29 12.85 -11.82
CA CYS A 156 -8.48 14.00 -10.95
C CYS A 156 -7.95 15.30 -11.58
N GLU A 157 -6.75 15.27 -12.20
CA GLU A 157 -6.15 16.44 -12.85
C GLU A 157 -7.04 16.98 -13.98
N GLN A 158 -7.66 16.10 -14.78
CA GLN A 158 -8.57 16.49 -15.85
C GLN A 158 -9.80 17.26 -15.36
N HIS A 159 -10.23 16.99 -14.13
CA HIS A 159 -11.39 17.60 -13.50
C HIS A 159 -11.02 18.73 -12.52
N GLY A 160 -9.73 19.05 -12.36
CA GLY A 160 -9.25 20.05 -11.40
C GLY A 160 -9.56 19.66 -9.96
N LEU A 161 -9.52 18.35 -9.66
CA LEU A 161 -9.75 17.80 -8.33
C LEU A 161 -8.41 17.52 -7.65
N GLU A 162 -8.40 17.65 -6.32
CA GLU A 162 -7.22 17.39 -5.51
C GLU A 162 -7.27 15.96 -4.99
N LEU A 163 -6.21 15.19 -5.25
CA LEU A 163 -6.04 13.85 -4.71
C LEU A 163 -5.19 13.92 -3.44
N LEU A 164 -5.76 13.58 -2.29
CA LEU A 164 -5.09 13.56 -0.99
C LEU A 164 -5.00 12.13 -0.45
N ASP A 165 -4.25 11.93 0.63
CA ASP A 165 -3.99 10.61 1.23
C ASP A 165 -5.25 9.85 1.68
N ASP A 166 -6.37 10.54 1.87
CA ASP A 166 -7.62 9.95 2.35
C ASP A 166 -8.79 10.10 1.37
N GLY A 167 -8.58 10.61 0.15
CA GLY A 167 -9.65 10.71 -0.84
C GLY A 167 -9.47 11.80 -1.91
N ILE A 168 -10.57 12.07 -2.61
CA ILE A 168 -10.68 13.09 -3.67
C ILE A 168 -11.41 14.32 -3.13
N TYR A 169 -10.85 15.50 -3.41
CA TYR A 169 -11.29 16.78 -2.88
C TYR A 169 -11.56 17.80 -3.99
N GLN A 170 -12.43 18.75 -3.69
CA GLN A 170 -12.62 19.98 -4.47
C GLN A 170 -12.81 21.14 -3.53
N ASN A 171 -11.94 22.16 -3.62
CA ASN A 171 -11.98 23.36 -2.76
C ASN A 171 -12.08 22.99 -1.26
N ASP A 172 -11.18 22.13 -0.77
CA ASP A 172 -11.13 21.64 0.62
C ASP A 172 -12.33 20.79 1.07
N VAL A 173 -13.26 20.44 0.17
CA VAL A 173 -14.40 19.55 0.47
C VAL A 173 -14.13 18.14 -0.05
N LYS A 174 -14.17 17.15 0.86
CA LYS A 174 -14.04 15.72 0.51
C LYS A 174 -15.26 15.27 -0.30
N LEU A 175 -15.03 14.79 -1.52
CA LEU A 175 -16.08 14.29 -2.42
C LEU A 175 -16.32 12.79 -2.24
N GLY A 176 -15.25 12.06 -1.95
CA GLY A 176 -15.31 10.62 -1.80
C GLY A 176 -13.97 9.95 -2.08
N GLU A 177 -14.02 8.66 -2.27
CA GLU A 177 -12.87 7.78 -2.46
C GLU A 177 -13.12 6.87 -3.66
N VAL A 178 -12.07 6.59 -4.40
CA VAL A 178 -12.10 5.72 -5.57
C VAL A 178 -11.07 4.63 -5.37
N GLY A 179 -11.39 3.43 -5.84
CA GLY A 179 -10.44 2.33 -5.88
C GLY A 179 -10.78 1.30 -6.94
N CYS A 180 -9.90 0.32 -7.10
CA CYS A 180 -10.05 -0.76 -8.07
C CYS A 180 -9.65 -2.10 -7.46
N THR A 181 -10.64 -2.97 -7.18
CA THR A 181 -10.40 -4.28 -6.56
C THR A 181 -10.71 -5.38 -7.58
N ASN A 182 -9.83 -6.36 -7.75
CA ASN A 182 -9.99 -7.44 -8.75
C ASN A 182 -10.28 -6.93 -10.18
N GLY A 183 -9.71 -5.78 -10.56
CA GLY A 183 -9.96 -5.13 -11.85
C GLY A 183 -11.32 -4.43 -11.98
N GLY A 184 -12.16 -4.46 -10.94
CA GLY A 184 -13.42 -3.71 -10.88
C GLY A 184 -13.26 -2.37 -10.18
N TRP A 185 -13.62 -1.28 -10.87
CA TRP A 185 -13.61 0.07 -10.31
C TRP A 185 -14.79 0.29 -9.37
N TRP A 186 -14.56 1.03 -8.29
CA TRP A 186 -15.60 1.44 -7.36
C TRP A 186 -15.38 2.85 -6.84
N VAL A 187 -16.47 3.44 -6.35
CA VAL A 187 -16.48 4.75 -5.70
C VAL A 187 -17.27 4.69 -4.40
N ILE A 188 -16.75 5.34 -3.37
CA ILE A 188 -17.46 5.66 -2.12
C ILE A 188 -17.67 7.16 -2.09
N ARG A 189 -18.90 7.61 -1.91
CA ARG A 189 -19.19 9.05 -1.83
C ARG A 189 -19.12 9.51 -0.37
N ALA A 190 -18.55 10.68 -0.13
CA ALA A 190 -18.48 11.26 1.21
C ALA A 190 -19.88 11.52 1.81
N SER A 191 -20.87 11.77 0.96
CA SER A 191 -22.28 11.94 1.36
C SER A 191 -23.01 10.62 1.68
N SER A 192 -22.34 9.46 1.54
CA SER A 192 -22.95 8.16 1.77
C SER A 192 -22.73 7.72 3.22
N GLU A 193 -23.78 7.75 4.03
CA GLU A 193 -23.74 7.39 5.46
C GLU A 193 -23.20 5.97 5.74
N HIS A 194 -23.20 5.07 4.75
CA HIS A 194 -22.79 3.67 4.91
C HIS A 194 -21.58 3.27 4.08
N GLN A 195 -20.79 4.25 3.60
CA GLN A 195 -19.59 4.02 2.79
C GLN A 195 -19.73 2.94 1.70
N GLN A 196 -20.91 2.89 1.07
CA GLN A 196 -21.25 1.80 0.17
C GLN A 196 -20.47 1.93 -1.14
N LYS A 197 -19.65 0.93 -1.46
CA LYS A 197 -18.91 0.85 -2.72
C LYS A 197 -19.88 0.72 -3.90
N VAL A 198 -19.88 1.72 -4.78
CA VAL A 198 -20.68 1.73 -6.02
C VAL A 198 -19.78 1.34 -7.19
N ALA A 199 -20.15 0.28 -7.91
CA ALA A 199 -19.38 -0.20 -9.06
C ALA A 199 -19.36 0.83 -10.20
N CYS A 200 -18.20 0.92 -10.84
CA CYS A 200 -17.89 1.83 -11.95
C CYS A 200 -17.15 1.07 -13.05
N GLU A 201 -17.15 1.64 -14.26
CA GLU A 201 -16.55 1.00 -15.44
C GLU A 201 -15.08 1.41 -15.66
N SER A 202 -14.66 2.56 -15.09
CA SER A 202 -13.30 3.08 -15.22
C SER A 202 -12.95 4.07 -14.12
N ALA A 203 -11.66 4.40 -13.97
CA ALA A 203 -11.17 5.47 -13.10
C ALA A 203 -11.89 6.80 -13.37
N SER A 204 -11.99 7.18 -14.66
CA SER A 204 -12.62 8.44 -15.07
C SER A 204 -14.09 8.54 -14.68
N GLU A 205 -14.85 7.45 -14.82
CA GLU A 205 -16.25 7.41 -14.42
C GLU A 205 -16.39 7.46 -12.89
N SER A 206 -15.51 6.76 -12.15
CA SER A 206 -15.49 6.83 -10.68
C SER A 206 -15.23 8.25 -10.18
N VAL A 207 -14.22 8.94 -10.74
CA VAL A 207 -13.88 10.32 -10.37
C VAL A 207 -15.01 11.28 -10.75
N ARG A 208 -15.59 11.13 -11.94
CA ARG A 208 -16.75 11.92 -12.37
C ARG A 208 -17.95 11.74 -11.43
N ARG A 209 -18.17 10.55 -10.90
CA ARG A 209 -19.23 10.28 -9.93
C ARG A 209 -18.97 10.92 -8.56
N CYS A 210 -17.70 11.02 -8.13
CA CYS A 210 -17.31 11.86 -7.00
C CYS A 210 -17.67 13.33 -7.26
N GLU A 211 -17.30 13.87 -8.44
CA GLU A 211 -17.59 15.26 -8.81
C GLU A 211 -19.10 15.56 -8.87
N ALA A 212 -19.90 14.65 -9.43
CA ALA A 212 -21.34 14.85 -9.58
C ALA A 212 -22.07 15.04 -8.23
N ALA A 213 -21.59 14.39 -7.17
CA ALA A 213 -22.11 14.59 -5.81
C ALA A 213 -21.93 16.05 -5.33
N CYS A 214 -20.90 16.73 -5.84
CA CYS A 214 -20.67 18.13 -5.56
C CYS A 214 -21.65 19.04 -6.31
N ARG A 215 -22.08 18.73 -7.54
CA ARG A 215 -23.07 19.57 -8.26
C ARG A 215 -24.48 19.49 -7.68
N GLU A 216 -24.87 18.31 -7.21
CA GLU A 216 -26.19 18.12 -6.58
C GLU A 216 -26.25 18.80 -5.20
N THR A 217 -25.11 18.87 -4.50
CA THR A 217 -24.93 19.65 -3.27
C THR A 217 -24.74 21.15 -3.54
N SER A 218 -24.04 21.53 -4.61
CA SER A 218 -23.72 22.92 -4.97
C SER A 218 -24.92 23.70 -5.51
N LEU A 219 -25.93 23.02 -6.08
CA LEU A 219 -27.23 23.64 -6.35
C LEU A 219 -28.05 23.96 -5.08
N LEU A 220 -27.67 23.40 -3.93
CA LEU A 220 -28.27 23.68 -2.61
C LEU A 220 -27.36 24.52 -1.69
N VAL A 221 -26.07 24.66 -2.04
CA VAL A 221 -25.05 25.24 -1.17
C VAL A 221 -24.12 26.11 -2.02
N ASN A 222 -24.48 27.39 -2.15
CA ASN A 222 -23.47 28.45 -2.02
C ASN A 222 -23.27 28.60 -0.50
N PRO A 223 -22.21 28.03 0.10
CA PRO A 223 -21.92 28.33 1.49
C PRO A 223 -21.20 29.68 1.47
N VAL A 224 -21.95 30.78 1.55
CA VAL A 224 -21.34 31.99 2.12
C VAL A 224 -20.97 31.57 3.54
N CYS A 225 -19.67 31.58 3.85
CA CYS A 225 -19.22 31.11 5.15
C CYS A 225 -19.82 32.01 6.24
N CYS A 226 -20.15 31.44 7.41
CA CYS A 226 -20.79 32.20 8.50
C CYS A 226 -19.95 33.42 8.90
N ASP A 227 -18.62 33.33 8.77
CA ASP A 227 -17.69 34.43 9.05
C ASP A 227 -17.86 35.60 8.07
N GLU A 228 -18.09 35.35 6.78
CA GLU A 228 -18.39 36.40 5.79
C GLU A 228 -19.76 37.06 6.01
N LEU A 229 -20.72 36.34 6.60
CA LEU A 229 -22.02 36.91 6.97
C LEU A 229 -21.93 37.81 8.22
N LEU A 230 -21.02 37.51 9.15
CA LEU A 230 -20.78 38.33 10.35
C LEU A 230 -20.05 39.64 10.04
N ASP A 231 -19.29 39.69 8.93
CA ASP A 231 -18.61 40.90 8.47
C ASP A 231 -19.52 41.88 7.70
N ARG A 232 -20.77 41.48 7.39
CA ARG A 232 -21.75 42.30 6.66
C ARG A 232 -22.68 43.05 7.61
N ALA A 233 -23.13 44.24 7.19
CA ALA A 233 -24.06 45.04 7.98
C ALA A 233 -25.44 44.36 8.06
N PHE A 234 -26.15 44.55 9.18
CA PHE A 234 -27.46 43.93 9.46
C PHE A 234 -28.48 44.08 8.31
N ASP A 235 -28.49 45.25 7.66
CA ASP A 235 -29.43 45.60 6.59
C ASP A 235 -29.06 45.00 5.22
N GLU A 236 -27.89 44.38 5.09
CA GLU A 236 -27.40 43.73 3.86
C GLU A 236 -27.68 42.22 3.84
N LEU A 237 -28.21 41.67 4.93
CA LEU A 237 -28.54 40.27 5.09
C LEU A 237 -30.02 40.04 4.75
N THR A 238 -30.27 39.04 3.91
CA THR A 238 -31.60 38.55 3.58
C THR A 238 -32.19 37.73 4.74
N ALA A 239 -33.52 37.58 4.76
CA ALA A 239 -34.20 36.84 5.82
C ALA A 239 -33.71 35.39 5.97
N ASP A 240 -33.31 34.75 4.88
CA ASP A 240 -32.79 33.37 4.89
C ASP A 240 -31.35 33.30 5.42
N GLU A 241 -30.52 34.31 5.18
CA GLU A 241 -29.18 34.44 5.77
C GLU A 241 -29.26 34.69 7.29
N TRP A 242 -30.27 35.45 7.74
CA TRP A 242 -30.58 35.67 9.15
C TRP A 242 -30.93 34.38 9.90
N TRP A 243 -31.79 33.54 9.31
CA TRP A 243 -32.16 32.27 9.93
C TRP A 243 -30.98 31.32 10.09
N ARG A 244 -30.04 31.32 9.14
CA ARG A 244 -28.82 30.51 9.20
C ARG A 244 -27.85 30.95 10.30
N LEU A 245 -27.72 32.25 10.56
CA LEU A 245 -26.93 32.75 11.70
C LEU A 245 -27.51 32.25 13.03
N LEU A 246 -28.83 32.32 13.21
CA LEU A 246 -29.51 31.83 14.41
C LEU A 246 -29.35 30.31 14.65
N GLU A 247 -29.33 29.51 13.58
CA GLU A 247 -29.17 28.06 13.68
C GLU A 247 -27.72 27.64 14.02
N SER A 248 -26.74 28.45 13.62
CA SER A 248 -25.33 28.29 14.02
C SER A 248 -25.07 28.66 15.48
N GLU A 249 -25.78 29.68 15.99
CA GLU A 249 -25.66 30.13 17.38
C GLU A 249 -26.27 29.12 18.36
N ALA A 250 -27.33 28.42 17.94
CA ALA A 250 -27.93 27.33 18.70
C ALA A 250 -26.93 26.18 18.96
N HIS A 251 -26.11 25.82 17.96
CA HIS A 251 -25.09 24.77 18.09
C HIS A 251 -23.88 25.18 18.94
N ASN A 252 -23.57 26.48 19.04
CA ASN A 252 -22.49 26.98 19.91
C ASN A 252 -22.91 27.12 21.38
N SER A 253 -24.21 27.24 21.66
CA SER A 253 -24.73 27.42 23.02
C SER A 253 -24.73 26.12 23.87
N GLU A 254 -24.64 24.95 23.25
CA GLU A 254 -24.52 23.66 23.97
C GLU A 254 -23.11 23.39 24.53
N LEU A 255 -22.09 24.18 24.15
CA LEU A 255 -20.70 24.04 24.63
C LEU A 255 -20.36 24.88 25.89
N ILE A 256 -21.31 25.63 26.46
CA ILE A 256 -21.11 26.43 27.69
C ILE A 256 -21.95 25.90 28.89
N ALA A 257 -22.44 24.67 28.80
CA ALA A 257 -23.08 23.98 29.92
C ALA A 257 -22.31 22.72 30.33
N ALA A 258 -21.07 22.91 30.80
CA ALA A 258 -20.31 21.93 31.59
C ALA A 258 -19.48 22.65 32.67
#